data_AF-A0A8C3HGT3-F1
#
_entry.id   AF-A0A8C3HGT3-F1
#
_cell.length_a   1.000
_cell.length_b   1.000
_cell.length_c   1.000
_cell.angle_alpha   90.00
_cell.angle_beta   90.00
_cell.angle_gamma   90.00
#
_symmetry.space_group_name_H-M   'P 1'
#
loop_
_entity.id
_entity.type
_entity.pdbx_description
1 polymer ?
#
loop_
_entity_poly.entity_id
_entity_poly.type
_entity_poly.pdbx_seq_one_letter_code
_entity_poly.pdbx_strand_id
1 'polypeptide(L)'
;FLVYKLLWAITHFIRYPLLITVPFPRPEGSGCKLCPRHWVPHRDKCYWLSEENQYWNRGHDDCSQRRSHLLVIQDREELVKNNLTGNQNPVWIGLNITSPGRKWTWVDGSPLNQTLFTVSGPAEENSCAAVKKNQIKSEICNTHYKWICQKEAVRI
;
A
#
# COMPACT_ATOMS: atom_id res chain seq x y z
N PHE A 1 -56.74 37.83 -16.96
CA PHE A 1 -56.64 36.59 -16.17
C PHE A 1 -57.61 35.56 -16.76
N LEU A 2 -57.12 34.34 -17.05
CA LEU A 2 -57.85 33.12 -17.46
C LEU A 2 -58.47 33.04 -18.87
N VAL A 3 -57.65 32.94 -19.94
CA VAL A 3 -58.14 32.56 -21.29
C VAL A 3 -57.52 31.25 -21.85
N TYR A 4 -56.53 30.64 -21.19
CA TYR A 4 -55.78 29.51 -21.78
C TYR A 4 -55.66 28.26 -20.90
N LYS A 5 -56.67 27.98 -20.07
CA LYS A 5 -56.90 26.62 -19.57
C LYS A 5 -58.04 26.02 -20.41
N LEU A 6 -57.81 24.82 -20.97
CA LEU A 6 -58.81 23.78 -21.30
C LEU A 6 -59.13 23.39 -22.76
N LEU A 7 -58.39 23.77 -23.82
CA LEU A 7 -58.74 23.28 -25.18
C LEU A 7 -57.60 22.80 -26.09
N TRP A 8 -56.46 22.33 -25.55
CA TRP A 8 -55.48 21.60 -26.38
C TRP A 8 -54.98 20.31 -25.73
N ALA A 9 -55.86 19.66 -24.95
CA ALA A 9 -55.91 18.20 -25.04
C ALA A 9 -56.43 17.88 -26.46
N ILE A 10 -55.84 16.89 -27.12
CA ILE A 10 -56.22 16.37 -28.46
C ILE A 10 -55.48 17.05 -29.64
N THR A 11 -54.18 16.78 -29.79
CA THR A 11 -53.62 16.28 -31.08
C THR A 11 -52.32 15.50 -30.84
N HIS A 12 -52.50 14.19 -30.69
CA HIS A 12 -51.58 13.10 -31.05
C HIS A 12 -50.23 12.91 -30.32
N PHE A 13 -50.32 12.08 -29.28
CA PHE A 13 -49.32 11.07 -28.90
C PHE A 13 -48.78 10.32 -30.13
N ILE A 14 -47.48 10.45 -30.43
CA ILE A 14 -46.74 9.48 -31.24
C ILE A 14 -45.46 9.06 -30.51
N ARG A 15 -45.57 7.86 -29.89
CA ARG A 15 -44.65 6.72 -29.98
C ARG A 15 -43.15 6.96 -29.69
N TYR A 16 -42.71 6.50 -28.50
CA TYR A 16 -41.33 6.03 -28.23
C TYR A 16 -40.80 5.16 -29.40
N PRO A 17 -39.49 5.09 -29.72
CA PRO A 17 -38.43 4.84 -28.72
C PRO A 17 -37.05 5.47 -29.02
N LEU A 18 -36.21 5.58 -27.98
CA LEU A 18 -34.87 4.96 -27.93
C LEU A 18 -34.26 5.28 -26.57
N LEU A 19 -34.38 4.30 -25.68
CA LEU A 19 -33.52 4.14 -24.53
C LEU A 19 -32.08 3.95 -25.03
N ILE A 20 -31.33 5.04 -25.14
CA ILE A 20 -29.88 4.94 -24.96
C ILE A 20 -29.61 5.53 -23.60
N THR A 21 -29.79 4.70 -22.57
CA THR A 21 -29.15 4.94 -21.28
C THR A 21 -27.65 4.82 -21.54
N VAL A 22 -26.99 5.91 -21.92
CA VAL A 22 -25.55 5.98 -21.79
C VAL A 22 -25.31 5.74 -20.30
N PRO A 23 -24.68 4.62 -19.88
CA PRO A 23 -24.36 4.44 -18.48
C PRO A 23 -23.43 5.62 -18.15
N PHE A 24 -23.95 6.56 -17.36
CA PHE A 24 -23.13 7.55 -16.71
C PHE A 24 -21.97 6.78 -16.09
N PRO A 25 -20.70 7.04 -16.45
CA PRO A 25 -19.61 6.39 -15.77
C PRO A 25 -19.81 6.72 -14.30
N ARG A 26 -20.23 5.72 -13.53
CA ARG A 26 -20.32 5.86 -12.09
C ARG A 26 -18.93 6.39 -11.73
N PRO A 27 -18.81 7.57 -11.09
CA PRO A 27 -17.53 7.89 -10.51
C PRO A 27 -17.21 6.66 -9.67
N GLU A 28 -16.14 5.95 -10.01
CA GLU A 28 -15.60 4.94 -9.12
C GLU A 28 -15.42 5.71 -7.83
N GLY A 29 -16.39 5.54 -6.93
CA GLY A 29 -16.41 6.25 -5.68
C GLY A 29 -15.08 5.89 -5.08
N SER A 30 -14.22 6.88 -4.91
CA SER A 30 -13.07 6.78 -4.04
C SER A 30 -13.64 6.58 -2.65
N GLY A 31 -14.06 5.34 -2.36
CA GLY A 31 -14.58 4.94 -1.06
C GLY A 31 -13.56 5.41 -0.03
N CYS A 32 -14.05 6.05 1.02
CA CYS A 32 -13.16 6.54 2.06
C CYS A 32 -12.38 5.34 2.60
N LYS A 33 -11.06 5.43 2.53
CA LYS A 33 -10.16 4.40 3.04
C LYS A 33 -9.70 4.81 4.42
N LEU A 34 -9.99 3.97 5.41
CA LEU A 34 -9.62 4.21 6.80
C LEU A 34 -8.44 3.34 7.21
N CYS A 35 -7.53 3.97 7.95
CA CYS A 35 -6.45 3.30 8.66
C CYS A 35 -6.74 3.27 10.16
N PRO A 36 -6.23 2.26 10.89
CA PRO A 36 -6.34 2.25 12.34
C PRO A 36 -5.67 3.49 12.96
N ARG A 37 -6.07 3.81 14.18
CA ARG A 37 -5.47 4.92 14.94
C ARG A 37 -3.95 4.72 15.04
N HIS A 38 -3.19 5.80 14.86
CA HIS A 38 -1.73 5.84 14.87
C HIS A 38 -1.04 5.15 13.68
N TRP A 39 -1.78 4.80 12.63
CA TRP A 39 -1.20 4.38 11.35
C TRP A 39 -1.22 5.55 10.37
N VAL A 40 -0.17 5.65 9.56
CA VAL A 40 -0.04 6.66 8.50
C VAL A 40 -0.74 6.13 7.24
N PRO A 41 -1.80 6.78 6.76
CA PRO A 41 -2.45 6.39 5.52
C PRO A 41 -1.64 6.85 4.30
N HIS A 42 -1.53 5.98 3.30
CA HIS A 42 -0.96 6.33 2.01
C HIS A 42 -1.57 5.46 0.90
N ARG A 43 -2.26 6.11 -0.05
CA ARG A 43 -3.03 5.43 -1.11
C ARG A 43 -4.00 4.40 -0.50
N ASP A 44 -3.77 3.12 -0.77
CA ASP A 44 -4.64 2.02 -0.37
C ASP A 44 -4.05 1.23 0.80
N LYS A 45 -2.95 1.72 1.39
CA LYS A 45 -2.20 1.07 2.45
C LYS A 45 -2.12 1.95 3.70
N CYS A 46 -1.92 1.28 4.82
CA CYS A 46 -1.67 1.86 6.13
C CYS A 46 -0.28 1.41 6.60
N TYR A 47 0.51 2.36 7.11
CA TYR A 47 1.83 2.09 7.63
C TYR A 47 1.94 2.39 9.12
N TRP A 48 2.71 1.59 9.84
CA TRP A 48 3.03 1.82 11.25
C TRP A 48 4.53 1.64 11.47
N LEU A 49 5.15 2.64 12.08
CA LEU A 49 6.57 2.64 12.40
C LEU A 49 6.76 2.29 13.88
N SER A 50 7.69 1.39 14.18
CA SER A 50 8.00 1.04 15.56
C SER A 50 8.65 2.19 16.33
N GLU A 51 8.35 2.25 17.63
CA GLU A 51 9.01 3.18 18.54
C GLU A 51 10.37 2.64 19.01
N GLU A 52 10.45 1.33 19.19
CA GLU A 52 11.64 0.60 19.64
C GLU A 52 12.50 0.06 18.49
N ASN A 53 13.75 -0.29 18.82
CA ASN A 53 14.70 -0.92 17.92
C ASN A 53 14.88 -2.40 18.30
N GLN A 54 14.68 -3.32 17.36
CA GLN A 54 14.86 -4.75 17.58
C GLN A 54 15.41 -5.45 16.33
N TYR A 55 15.73 -6.74 16.48
CA TYR A 55 16.08 -7.63 15.38
C TYR A 55 14.91 -7.83 14.42
N TRP A 56 15.24 -8.12 13.16
CA TRP A 56 14.26 -8.22 12.07
C TRP A 56 13.10 -9.16 12.39
N ASN A 57 13.40 -10.31 13.03
CA ASN A 57 12.39 -11.31 13.36
C ASN A 57 11.38 -10.82 14.42
N ARG A 58 11.79 -9.96 15.38
CA ARG A 58 10.82 -9.30 16.28
C ARG A 58 9.87 -8.40 15.51
N GLY A 59 10.41 -7.64 14.56
CA GLY A 59 9.58 -6.76 13.73
C GLY A 59 8.57 -7.56 12.91
N HIS A 60 9.00 -8.70 12.36
CA HIS A 60 8.12 -9.63 11.66
C HIS A 60 6.98 -10.14 12.56
N ASP A 61 7.31 -10.58 13.78
CA ASP A 61 6.33 -11.09 14.74
C ASP A 61 5.37 -10.01 15.24
N ASP A 62 5.86 -8.81 15.54
CA ASP A 62 5.04 -7.66 15.96
C ASP A 62 4.06 -7.24 14.86
N CYS A 63 4.51 -7.17 13.60
CA CYS A 63 3.59 -6.90 12.49
C CYS A 63 2.52 -7.99 12.37
N SER A 64 2.89 -9.26 12.54
CA SER A 64 1.94 -10.38 12.50
C SER A 64 0.89 -10.28 13.62
N GLN A 65 1.31 -9.93 14.85
CA GLN A 65 0.40 -9.70 15.98
C GLN A 65 -0.58 -8.54 15.72
N ARG A 66 -0.16 -7.53 14.95
CA ARG A 66 -1.00 -6.40 14.50
C ARG A 66 -1.91 -6.72 13.31
N ARG A 67 -1.99 -7.99 12.90
CA ARG A 67 -2.69 -8.45 11.68
C ARG A 67 -2.22 -7.69 10.44
N SER A 68 -0.91 -7.61 10.31
CA SER A 68 -0.19 -6.89 9.27
C SER A 68 1.08 -7.66 8.92
N HIS A 69 1.91 -7.12 8.05
CA HIS A 69 3.21 -7.71 7.74
C HIS A 69 4.26 -6.60 7.61
N LEU A 70 5.55 -6.97 7.62
CA LEU A 70 6.60 -6.00 7.36
C LEU A 70 6.44 -5.37 5.96
N LEU A 71 6.87 -4.12 5.82
CA LEU A 71 6.74 -3.32 4.60
C LEU A 71 7.23 -4.07 3.35
N VAL A 72 6.36 -4.21 2.37
CA VAL A 72 6.65 -4.76 1.03
C VAL A 72 6.55 -3.63 0.03
N ILE A 73 7.67 -3.29 -0.58
CA ILE A 73 7.77 -2.16 -1.49
C ILE A 73 7.48 -2.66 -2.91
N GLN A 74 6.39 -2.17 -3.49
CA GLN A 74 5.97 -2.55 -4.84
C GLN A 74 6.38 -1.51 -5.89
N ASP A 75 6.54 -0.26 -5.49
CA ASP A 75 6.89 0.84 -6.38
C ASP A 75 7.93 1.79 -5.77
N ARG A 76 8.74 2.43 -6.62
CA ARG A 76 9.77 3.38 -6.15
C ARG A 76 9.17 4.61 -5.47
N GLU A 77 7.95 5.02 -5.80
CA GLU A 77 7.32 6.14 -5.09
C GLU A 77 7.07 5.81 -3.62
N GLU A 78 6.84 4.54 -3.25
CA GLU A 78 6.65 4.13 -1.85
C GLU A 78 7.93 4.34 -1.03
N LEU A 79 9.11 4.18 -1.64
CA LEU A 79 10.39 4.49 -0.97
C LEU A 79 10.58 5.98 -0.72
N VAL A 80 10.21 6.82 -1.70
CA VAL A 80 10.52 8.25 -1.69
C VAL A 80 9.48 9.06 -0.90
N LYS A 81 8.20 8.74 -1.04
CA LYS A 81 7.11 9.52 -0.41
C LYS A 81 6.90 9.17 1.05
N ASN A 82 7.29 7.98 1.48
CA ASN A 82 6.93 7.54 2.81
C ASN A 82 7.54 8.45 3.88
N ASN A 83 8.74 9.03 3.71
CA ASN A 83 9.41 9.87 4.73
C ASN A 83 9.36 9.27 6.16
N LEU A 84 8.98 8.00 6.30
CA LEU A 84 8.74 7.29 7.56
C LEU A 84 10.07 7.15 8.29
N THR A 85 11.16 7.09 7.52
CA THR A 85 12.53 7.10 8.01
C THR A 85 13.08 8.52 8.07
N GLY A 86 12.36 9.51 8.62
CA GLY A 86 12.86 10.90 8.77
C GLY A 86 14.25 11.03 9.45
N ASN A 87 14.78 9.92 9.97
CA ASN A 87 16.11 9.76 10.55
C ASN A 87 17.13 9.18 9.56
N GLN A 88 18.40 9.48 9.83
CA GLN A 88 19.54 8.86 9.13
C GLN A 88 19.74 7.36 9.46
N ASN A 89 18.88 6.76 10.28
CA ASN A 89 19.05 5.38 10.74
C ASN A 89 18.32 4.39 9.82
N PRO A 90 18.88 3.20 9.55
CA PRO A 90 18.19 2.14 8.84
C PRO A 90 16.89 1.72 9.54
N VAL A 91 15.91 1.29 8.75
CA VAL A 91 14.64 0.75 9.24
C VAL A 91 14.33 -0.55 8.50
N TRP A 92 14.00 -1.60 9.23
CA TRP A 92 13.67 -2.91 8.70
C TRP A 92 12.44 -2.88 7.79
N ILE A 93 12.54 -3.61 6.68
CA ILE A 93 11.47 -3.88 5.73
C ILE A 93 11.29 -5.39 5.55
N GLY A 94 10.19 -5.81 4.95
CA GLY A 94 9.80 -7.21 4.81
C GLY A 94 10.55 -7.93 3.70
N LEU A 95 11.87 -7.76 3.61
CA LEU A 95 12.71 -8.40 2.60
C LEU A 95 13.87 -9.11 3.29
N ASN A 96 14.03 -10.40 3.00
CA ASN A 96 15.12 -11.23 3.54
C ASN A 96 15.66 -12.19 2.47
N ILE A 97 16.81 -12.78 2.76
CA ILE A 97 17.34 -13.89 1.98
C ILE A 97 16.84 -15.20 2.57
N THR A 98 16.04 -15.94 1.80
CA THR A 98 15.53 -17.26 2.19
C THR A 98 16.45 -18.39 1.69
N SER A 99 16.52 -19.45 2.49
CA SER A 99 17.17 -20.72 2.14
C SER A 99 16.11 -21.78 1.79
N PRO A 100 16.38 -22.71 0.86
CA PRO A 100 17.56 -22.85 0.00
C PRO A 100 17.35 -22.07 -1.31
N GLY A 101 18.11 -21.01 -1.53
CA GLY A 101 17.95 -20.22 -2.76
C GLY A 101 18.83 -18.98 -2.83
N ARG A 102 19.21 -18.42 -1.68
CA ARG A 102 20.05 -17.20 -1.58
C ARG A 102 19.48 -16.04 -2.42
N LYS A 103 18.15 -15.94 -2.47
CA LYS A 103 17.42 -14.91 -3.22
C LYS A 103 16.67 -14.01 -2.26
N TRP A 104 16.70 -12.72 -2.55
CA TRP A 104 15.88 -11.72 -1.89
C TRP A 104 14.40 -12.02 -2.17
N THR A 105 13.67 -12.28 -1.09
CA THR A 105 12.25 -12.63 -1.12
C THR A 105 11.51 -11.73 -0.13
N TRP A 106 10.37 -11.21 -0.55
CA TRP A 106 9.50 -10.44 0.31
C TRP A 106 8.72 -11.36 1.26
N VAL A 107 8.24 -10.82 2.38
CA VAL A 107 7.43 -11.56 3.36
C VAL A 107 6.08 -12.03 2.81
N ASP A 108 5.64 -11.49 1.67
CA ASP A 108 4.46 -11.97 0.93
C ASP A 108 4.77 -13.16 0.00
N GLY A 109 6.04 -13.60 -0.05
CA GLY A 109 6.53 -14.67 -0.91
C GLY A 109 6.94 -14.23 -2.31
N SER A 110 6.74 -12.97 -2.68
CA SER A 110 7.15 -12.47 -4.00
C SER A 110 8.68 -12.28 -4.08
N PRO A 111 9.31 -12.61 -5.21
CA PRO A 111 10.74 -12.38 -5.39
C PRO A 111 11.04 -10.89 -5.60
N LEU A 112 12.22 -10.44 -5.16
CA LEU A 112 12.67 -9.08 -5.45
C LEU A 112 12.86 -8.87 -6.95
N ASN A 113 12.18 -7.86 -7.52
CA ASN A 113 12.44 -7.45 -8.89
C ASN A 113 13.73 -6.60 -8.96
N GLN A 114 14.83 -7.23 -9.40
CA GLN A 114 16.15 -6.61 -9.50
C GLN A 114 16.25 -5.49 -10.53
N THR A 115 15.30 -5.39 -11.47
CA THR A 115 15.25 -4.25 -12.42
C THR A 115 14.72 -2.98 -11.76
N LEU A 116 13.86 -3.12 -10.75
CA LEU A 116 13.27 -2.01 -10.03
C LEU A 116 14.07 -1.63 -8.79
N PHE A 117 14.60 -2.62 -8.07
CA PHE A 117 15.26 -2.42 -6.78
C PHE A 117 16.66 -3.02 -6.77
N THR A 118 17.60 -2.26 -6.21
CA THR A 118 18.97 -2.70 -5.97
C THR A 118 19.21 -2.75 -4.47
N VAL A 119 19.75 -3.87 -3.99
CA VAL A 119 20.15 -4.03 -2.59
C VAL A 119 21.65 -3.80 -2.49
N SER A 120 22.05 -2.81 -1.70
CA SER A 120 23.45 -2.50 -1.46
C SER A 120 24.01 -3.37 -0.32
N GLY A 121 25.16 -4.02 -0.54
CA GLY A 121 25.83 -4.85 0.46
C GLY A 121 25.87 -6.34 0.07
N PRO A 122 26.51 -7.19 0.89
CA PRO A 122 26.63 -8.62 0.61
C PRO A 122 25.27 -9.31 0.74
N ALA A 123 24.97 -10.22 -0.20
CA ALA A 123 23.75 -11.02 -0.20
C ALA A 123 24.06 -12.42 0.38
N GLU A 124 24.16 -12.49 1.71
CA GLU A 124 24.54 -13.71 2.44
C GLU A 124 23.32 -14.46 2.98
N GLU A 125 23.54 -15.72 3.33
CA GLU A 125 22.53 -16.53 4.00
C GLU A 125 22.25 -15.91 5.39
N ASN A 126 20.98 -15.60 5.68
CA ASN A 126 20.54 -14.80 6.85
C ASN A 126 20.82 -13.29 6.76
N SER A 127 20.90 -12.71 5.57
CA SER A 127 20.79 -11.25 5.42
C SER A 127 19.33 -10.79 5.41
N CYS A 128 19.08 -9.65 6.06
CA CYS A 128 17.79 -8.95 6.09
C CYS A 128 17.95 -7.56 5.50
N ALA A 129 16.90 -7.03 4.88
CA ALA A 129 16.98 -5.72 4.24
C ALA A 129 16.42 -4.61 5.12
N ALA A 130 17.13 -3.48 5.12
CA ALA A 130 16.69 -2.24 5.74
C ALA A 130 16.71 -1.09 4.72
N VAL A 131 15.84 -0.10 4.90
CA VAL A 131 15.85 1.13 4.10
C VAL A 131 16.60 2.21 4.85
N LYS A 132 17.54 2.88 4.15
CA LYS A 132 18.27 4.06 4.64
C LYS A 132 18.38 5.07 3.50
N LYS A 133 17.85 6.29 3.68
CA LYS A 133 17.87 7.36 2.66
C LYS A 133 17.34 6.87 1.29
N ASN A 134 16.20 6.20 1.28
CA ASN A 134 15.54 5.64 0.09
C ASN A 134 16.36 4.56 -0.66
N GLN A 135 17.39 4.01 -0.02
CA GLN A 135 18.17 2.88 -0.54
C GLN A 135 17.91 1.64 0.30
N ILE A 136 17.72 0.51 -0.37
CA ILE A 136 17.64 -0.80 0.29
C ILE A 136 19.07 -1.28 0.54
N LYS A 137 19.35 -1.65 1.79
CA LYS A 137 20.65 -2.15 2.24
C LYS A 137 20.49 -3.54 2.83
N SER A 138 21.46 -4.40 2.51
CA SER A 138 21.64 -5.68 3.18
C SER A 138 22.29 -5.43 4.53
N GLU A 139 21.69 -5.98 5.58
CA GLU A 139 22.12 -5.87 6.96
C GLU A 139 22.01 -7.24 7.65
N ILE A 140 22.73 -7.40 8.77
CA ILE A 140 22.65 -8.61 9.59
C ILE A 140 21.31 -8.61 10.33
N CYS A 141 20.51 -9.67 10.20
CA CYS A 141 19.14 -9.74 10.75
C CYS A 141 19.05 -9.47 12.27
N ASN A 142 20.14 -9.72 13.02
CA ASN A 142 20.20 -9.55 14.47
C ASN A 142 20.56 -8.11 14.91
N THR A 143 20.77 -7.19 13.96
CA THR A 143 20.99 -5.78 14.27
C THR A 143 19.70 -5.12 14.76
N HIS A 144 19.83 -4.12 15.62
CA HIS A 144 18.68 -3.45 16.23
C HIS A 144 18.29 -2.21 15.42
N TYR A 145 17.18 -2.30 14.70
CA TYR A 145 16.58 -1.19 13.98
C TYR A 145 15.09 -1.10 14.25
N LYS A 146 14.51 0.06 13.97
CA LYS A 146 13.06 0.19 13.87
C LYS A 146 12.54 -0.66 12.71
N TRP A 147 11.25 -0.94 12.68
CA TRP A 147 10.61 -1.63 11.56
C TRP A 147 9.32 -0.92 11.15
N ILE A 148 8.90 -1.17 9.91
CA ILE A 148 7.63 -0.66 9.38
C ILE A 148 6.70 -1.84 9.11
N CYS A 149 5.52 -1.80 9.71
CA CYS A 149 4.42 -2.68 9.37
C CYS A 149 3.52 -2.03 8.31
N GLN A 150 2.94 -2.84 7.44
CA GLN A 150 1.95 -2.43 6.45
C GLN A 150 0.73 -3.35 6.44
N LYS A 151 -0.42 -2.78 6.09
CA LYS A 151 -1.63 -3.52 5.72
C LYS A 151 -2.52 -2.68 4.83
N GLU A 152 -3.47 -3.33 4.17
CA GLU A 152 -4.47 -2.67 3.34
C GLU A 152 -5.40 -1.78 4.18
N ALA A 153 -5.76 -0.63 3.63
CA ALA A 153 -6.73 0.27 4.20
C ALA A 153 -8.16 -0.28 3.99
N VAL A 154 -9.01 -0.11 4.99
CA VAL A 154 -10.38 -0.62 4.94
C VAL A 154 -11.25 0.37 4.18
N ARG A 155 -11.87 -0.08 3.09
CA ARG A 155 -12.92 0.71 2.40
C ARG A 155 -14.19 0.68 3.25
N ILE A 156 -14.73 1.86 3.53
CA ILE A 156 -16.04 2.04 4.16
C ILE A 156 -17.10 2.47 3.14
#